data_AF-B8ISB7-F1
#
_entry.id   AF-B8ISB7-F1
#
_cell.length_a   1.000
_cell.length_b   1.000
_cell.length_c   1.000
_cell.angle_alpha   90.00
_cell.angle_beta   90.00
_cell.angle_gamma   90.00
#
_symmetry.space_group_name_H-M   'P 1'
#
loop_
_entity.id
_entity.type
_entity.pdbx_description
1 polymer ?
#
loop_
_entity_poly.entity_id
_entity_poly.type
_entity_poly.pdbx_seq_one_letter_code
_entity_poly.pdbx_strand_id
1 'polypeptide(L)'
;MTEHISRLCDQLRIKLHGMDRRLEALKANGSDLSDTSQHQIESHMDSVQQRIFDRRRVVEAANNRVTAWIEDKRPGFDAKLAEWREDRSFLKLNTRADDAEAYALAVFELAIAAADEAAQAALEALLARRDATAAALPPR
;
A
#
# COMPACT_ATOMS: atom_id res chain seq x y z
N MET A 1 -28.01 -2.48 1.99
CA MET A 1 -26.71 -2.03 1.45
C MET A 1 -26.75 -2.28 -0.04
N THR A 2 -26.50 -1.26 -0.87
CA THR A 2 -26.44 -1.41 -2.34
C THR A 2 -25.24 -2.29 -2.74
N GLU A 3 -25.38 -3.07 -3.81
CA GLU A 3 -24.37 -4.05 -4.27
C GLU A 3 -22.95 -3.46 -4.43
N HIS A 4 -22.87 -2.21 -4.88
CA HIS A 4 -21.62 -1.46 -5.04
C HIS A 4 -20.85 -1.30 -3.72
N ILE A 5 -21.54 -0.91 -2.64
CA ILE A 5 -20.92 -0.72 -1.32
C ILE A 5 -20.39 -2.04 -0.78
N SER A 6 -21.15 -3.14 -0.94
CA SER A 6 -20.71 -4.46 -0.51
C SER A 6 -19.44 -4.90 -1.26
N ARG A 7 -19.40 -4.71 -2.58
CA ARG A 7 -18.23 -5.05 -3.40
C ARG A 7 -17.00 -4.24 -3.02
N LEU A 8 -17.16 -2.94 -2.80
CA LEU A 8 -16.09 -2.08 -2.32
C LEU A 8 -15.56 -2.56 -0.95
N CYS A 9 -16.45 -2.81 0.01
CA CYS A 9 -16.07 -3.29 1.33
C CYS A 9 -15.28 -4.61 1.26
N ASP A 10 -15.67 -5.53 0.38
CA ASP A 10 -14.95 -6.79 0.20
C ASP A 10 -13.55 -6.56 -0.38
N GLN A 11 -13.41 -5.68 -1.38
CA GLN A 11 -12.11 -5.32 -1.93
C GLN A 11 -11.21 -4.64 -0.90
N LEU A 12 -11.76 -3.71 -0.11
CA LEU A 12 -11.03 -3.04 0.96
C LEU A 12 -10.57 -4.04 2.04
N ARG A 13 -11.43 -5.00 2.40
CA ARG A 13 -11.08 -6.07 3.34
C ARG A 13 -9.92 -6.91 2.83
N ILE A 14 -9.94 -7.30 1.56
CA ILE A 14 -8.83 -8.06 0.94
C ILE A 14 -7.53 -7.27 0.99
N LYS A 15 -7.57 -5.96 0.68
CA LYS A 15 -6.40 -5.09 0.73
C LYS A 15 -5.86 -4.92 2.15
N LEU A 16 -6.74 -4.72 3.13
CA LEU A 16 -6.39 -4.66 4.55
C LEU A 16 -5.70 -5.93 5.04
N HIS A 17 -6.24 -7.12 4.74
CA HIS A 17 -5.56 -8.38 5.06
C HIS A 17 -4.22 -8.55 4.32
N GLY A 18 -4.08 -7.94 3.14
CA GLY A 18 -2.80 -7.85 2.45
C GLY A 18 -1.78 -7.01 3.23
N MET A 19 -2.19 -5.85 3.73
CA MET A 19 -1.33 -4.96 4.53
C MET A 19 -0.98 -5.59 5.88
N ASP A 20 -1.95 -6.16 6.57
CA ASP A 20 -1.77 -6.80 7.88
C ASP A 20 -0.70 -7.89 7.83
N ARG A 21 -0.76 -8.77 6.82
CA ARG A 21 0.28 -9.79 6.58
C ARG A 21 1.67 -9.21 6.34
N ARG A 22 1.78 -8.02 5.72
CA ARG A 22 3.07 -7.34 5.49
C ARG A 22 3.60 -6.74 6.78
N LEU A 23 2.73 -6.13 7.58
CA LEU A 23 3.09 -5.54 8.87
C LEU A 23 3.51 -6.62 9.88
N GLU A 24 2.83 -7.76 9.90
CA GLU A 24 3.23 -8.89 10.75
C GLU A 24 4.56 -9.51 10.29
N ALA A 25 4.82 -9.60 8.98
CA ALA A 25 6.13 -10.01 8.47
C ALA A 25 7.24 -9.02 8.89
N LEU A 26 6.97 -7.71 8.82
CA LEU A 26 7.89 -6.68 9.30
C LEU A 26 8.17 -6.81 10.80
N LYS A 27 7.13 -7.09 11.61
CA LYS A 27 7.25 -7.28 13.05
C LYS A 27 8.08 -8.51 13.40
N ALA A 28 7.87 -9.64 12.71
CA ALA A 28 8.64 -10.87 12.91
C ALA A 28 10.15 -10.63 12.67
N ASN A 29 10.50 -9.87 11.63
CA ASN A 29 11.88 -9.48 11.36
C ASN A 29 12.51 -8.66 12.52
N GLY A 30 11.68 -7.93 13.28
CA GLY A 30 12.09 -7.13 14.43
C GLY A 30 12.19 -7.91 15.75
N SER A 31 11.49 -9.03 15.90
CA SER A 31 11.48 -9.82 17.14
C SER A 31 12.48 -10.98 17.15
N ASP A 32 12.79 -11.58 15.99
CA ASP A 32 13.67 -12.75 15.89
C ASP A 32 15.15 -12.37 15.62
N LEU A 33 15.54 -11.16 16.02
CA LEU A 33 16.81 -10.49 15.70
C LEU A 33 18.08 -11.23 16.19
N SER A 34 17.94 -12.08 17.21
CA SER A 34 19.03 -12.92 17.74
C SER A 34 19.24 -14.20 16.92
N ASP A 35 18.15 -14.76 16.39
CA ASP A 35 18.11 -16.17 15.94
C ASP A 35 17.88 -16.30 14.43
N THR A 36 17.54 -15.21 13.74
CA THR A 36 17.34 -15.23 12.29
C THR A 36 18.69 -15.28 11.56
N SER A 37 18.88 -16.31 10.75
CA SER A 37 20.08 -16.49 9.96
C SER A 37 20.18 -15.44 8.85
N GLN A 38 21.40 -15.10 8.43
CA GLN A 38 21.64 -14.17 7.31
C GLN A 38 20.84 -14.54 6.06
N HIS A 39 20.87 -15.83 5.70
CA HIS A 39 20.19 -16.34 4.52
C HIS A 39 18.67 -16.19 4.59
N GLN A 40 18.07 -16.24 5.77
CA GLN A 40 16.64 -15.97 5.91
C GLN A 40 16.35 -14.49 5.65
N ILE A 41 17.15 -13.57 6.18
CA ILE A 41 17.00 -12.12 5.94
C ILE A 41 17.15 -11.82 4.44
N GLU A 42 18.16 -12.40 3.78
CA GLU A 42 18.39 -12.29 2.33
C GLU A 42 17.21 -12.87 1.53
N SER A 43 16.72 -14.06 1.87
CA SER A 43 15.57 -14.67 1.19
C SER A 43 14.28 -13.84 1.34
N HIS A 44 14.05 -13.25 2.52
CA HIS A 44 12.95 -12.34 2.75
C HIS A 44 13.10 -11.05 1.94
N MET A 45 14.33 -10.52 1.83
CA MET A 45 14.65 -9.38 1.00
C MET A 45 14.27 -9.63 -0.46
N ASP A 46 14.73 -10.75 -1.03
CA ASP A 46 14.44 -11.13 -2.42
C ASP A 46 12.92 -11.21 -2.66
N SER A 47 12.19 -11.81 -1.72
CA SER A 47 10.73 -11.89 -1.80
C SER A 47 10.06 -10.51 -1.78
N VAL A 48 10.52 -9.60 -0.94
CA VAL A 48 9.98 -8.23 -0.86
C VAL A 48 10.28 -7.46 -2.14
N GLN A 49 11.53 -7.51 -2.61
CA GLN A 49 11.97 -6.85 -3.84
C GLN A 49 11.18 -7.36 -5.06
N GLN A 50 10.93 -8.67 -5.15
CA GLN A 50 10.10 -9.23 -6.22
C GLN A 50 8.67 -8.67 -6.17
N ARG A 51 8.05 -8.59 -4.98
CA ARG A 51 6.69 -8.01 -4.86
C ARG A 51 6.65 -6.54 -5.29
N ILE A 52 7.65 -5.75 -4.91
CA ILE A 52 7.77 -4.34 -5.30
C ILE A 52 7.88 -4.25 -6.83
N PHE A 53 8.75 -5.06 -7.42
CA PHE A 53 8.94 -5.12 -8.87
C PHE A 53 7.65 -5.48 -9.60
N ASP A 54 6.97 -6.56 -9.19
CA ASP A 54 5.74 -7.05 -9.81
C ASP A 54 4.61 -6.01 -9.74
N ARG A 55 4.60 -5.17 -8.71
CA ARG A 55 3.55 -4.18 -8.46
C ARG A 55 3.84 -2.80 -9.01
N ARG A 56 5.04 -2.55 -9.53
CA ARG A 56 5.46 -1.20 -9.96
C ARG A 56 4.47 -0.52 -10.89
N ARG A 57 3.94 -1.24 -11.89
CA ARG A 57 2.94 -0.68 -12.83
C ARG A 57 1.59 -0.39 -12.16
N VAL A 58 1.19 -1.21 -11.18
CA VAL A 58 -0.04 -1.00 -10.41
C VAL A 58 0.09 0.24 -9.53
N VAL A 59 1.24 0.40 -8.87
CA VAL A 59 1.57 1.56 -8.03
C VAL A 59 1.59 2.85 -8.87
N GLU A 60 2.24 2.84 -10.02
CA GLU A 60 2.27 3.97 -10.94
C GLU A 60 0.85 4.38 -11.38
N ALA A 61 0.03 3.39 -11.77
CA ALA A 61 -1.36 3.64 -12.17
C ALA A 61 -2.24 4.09 -10.99
N ALA A 62 -1.95 3.64 -9.78
CA ALA A 62 -2.62 4.10 -8.56
C ALA A 62 -2.25 5.54 -8.23
N ASN A 63 -0.97 5.90 -8.35
CA ASN A 63 -0.48 7.25 -8.12
C ASN A 63 -1.15 8.24 -9.07
N ASN A 64 -1.20 7.93 -10.37
CA ASN A 64 -1.87 8.76 -11.36
C ASN A 64 -3.37 8.95 -11.06
N ARG A 65 -4.07 7.91 -10.58
CA ARG A 65 -5.48 8.01 -10.17
C ARG A 65 -5.66 8.87 -8.92
N VAL A 66 -4.77 8.74 -7.94
CA VAL A 66 -4.78 9.56 -6.72
C VAL A 66 -4.56 11.04 -7.06
N THR A 67 -3.56 11.34 -7.90
CA THR A 67 -3.30 12.71 -8.39
C THR A 67 -4.50 13.26 -9.15
N ALA A 68 -5.04 12.53 -10.14
CA ALA A 68 -6.21 12.96 -10.90
C ALA A 68 -7.43 13.23 -10.01
N TRP A 69 -7.65 12.40 -8.98
CA TRP A 69 -8.73 12.63 -8.03
C TRP A 69 -8.51 13.90 -7.21
N ILE A 70 -7.32 14.07 -6.63
CA ILE A 70 -7.01 15.16 -5.69
C ILE A 70 -6.98 16.52 -6.40
N GLU A 71 -6.35 16.57 -7.58
CA GLU A 71 -6.05 17.82 -8.29
C GLU A 71 -7.18 18.27 -9.24
N ASP A 72 -7.89 17.33 -9.85
CA ASP A 72 -8.87 17.64 -10.90
C ASP A 72 -10.31 17.32 -10.48
N LYS A 73 -10.59 16.05 -10.17
CA LYS A 73 -11.98 15.59 -9.99
C LYS A 73 -12.64 16.11 -8.72
N ARG A 74 -11.97 15.97 -7.57
CA ARG A 74 -12.56 16.30 -6.25
C ARG A 74 -12.97 17.77 -6.15
N PRO A 75 -12.13 18.76 -6.51
CA PRO A 75 -12.54 20.17 -6.49
C PRO A 75 -13.76 20.45 -7.36
N GLY A 76 -13.78 19.91 -8.59
CA GLY A 76 -14.89 20.09 -9.52
C GLY A 76 -16.19 19.44 -9.04
N PHE A 77 -16.11 18.28 -8.41
CA PHE A 77 -17.24 17.60 -7.81
C PHE A 77 -17.78 18.31 -6.57
N ASP A 78 -16.90 18.78 -5.68
CA ASP A 78 -17.32 19.44 -4.44
C ASP A 78 -18.00 20.79 -4.73
N ALA A 79 -17.55 21.53 -5.75
CA ALA A 79 -18.20 22.76 -6.19
C ALA A 79 -19.63 22.57 -6.72
N LYS A 80 -19.95 21.40 -7.29
CA LYS A 80 -21.24 21.12 -7.95
C LYS A 80 -22.15 20.20 -7.16
N LEU A 81 -21.70 19.69 -6.02
CA LEU A 81 -22.40 18.65 -5.27
C LEU A 81 -23.78 19.11 -4.77
N ALA A 82 -23.90 20.37 -4.33
CA ALA A 82 -25.15 20.93 -3.84
C ALA A 82 -26.21 20.98 -4.96
N GLU A 83 -25.86 21.57 -6.10
CA GLU A 83 -26.68 21.63 -7.31
C GLU A 83 -27.14 20.22 -7.73
N TRP A 84 -26.22 19.25 -7.80
CA TRP A 84 -26.58 17.89 -8.24
C TRP A 84 -27.54 17.17 -7.29
N ARG A 85 -27.51 17.52 -6.00
CA ARG A 85 -28.44 16.97 -5.01
C ARG A 85 -29.83 17.61 -5.13
N GLU A 86 -29.87 18.92 -5.32
CA GLU A 86 -31.11 19.66 -5.57
C GLU A 86 -31.80 19.18 -6.85
N ASP A 87 -31.03 19.06 -7.93
CA ASP A 87 -31.51 18.58 -9.24
C ASP A 87 -31.74 17.07 -9.30
N ARG A 88 -31.40 16.33 -8.22
CA ARG A 88 -31.41 14.86 -8.18
C ARG A 88 -30.71 14.24 -9.40
N SER A 89 -29.56 14.81 -9.78
CA SER A 89 -28.75 14.42 -10.93
C SER A 89 -28.08 13.05 -10.72
N PHE A 90 -28.87 11.98 -10.79
CA PHE A 90 -28.47 10.60 -10.47
C PHE A 90 -27.18 10.17 -11.19
N LEU A 91 -27.08 10.42 -12.49
CA LEU A 91 -25.90 10.03 -13.28
C LEU A 91 -24.62 10.71 -12.78
N LYS A 92 -24.69 12.01 -12.45
CA LYS A 92 -23.54 12.79 -11.97
C LYS A 92 -23.12 12.33 -10.56
N LEU A 93 -24.10 12.07 -9.70
CA LEU A 93 -23.86 11.57 -8.34
C LEU A 93 -23.25 10.16 -8.34
N ASN A 94 -23.69 9.27 -9.24
CA ASN A 94 -23.07 7.95 -9.40
C ASN A 94 -21.66 8.04 -9.97
N THR A 95 -21.43 8.89 -10.98
CA THR A 95 -20.07 9.08 -11.53
C THR A 95 -19.10 9.54 -10.45
N ARG A 96 -19.52 10.48 -9.59
CA ARG A 96 -18.73 10.91 -8.42
C ARG A 96 -18.49 9.77 -7.43
N ALA A 97 -19.50 8.92 -7.20
CA ALA A 97 -19.36 7.77 -6.32
C ALA A 97 -18.33 6.78 -6.88
N ASP A 98 -18.48 6.36 -8.14
CA ASP A 98 -17.56 5.43 -8.81
C ASP A 98 -16.11 5.95 -8.79
N ASP A 99 -15.91 7.24 -9.05
CA ASP A 99 -14.59 7.86 -9.00
C ASP A 99 -14.01 7.92 -7.58
N ALA A 100 -14.85 8.17 -6.57
CA ALA A 100 -14.43 8.14 -5.16
C ALA A 100 -14.06 6.72 -4.71
N GLU A 101 -14.80 5.70 -5.17
CA GLU A 101 -14.49 4.29 -4.91
C GLU A 101 -13.17 3.90 -5.57
N ALA A 102 -12.95 4.29 -6.83
CA ALA A 102 -11.68 4.06 -7.54
C ALA A 102 -10.50 4.77 -6.85
N TYR A 103 -10.71 5.99 -6.36
CA TYR A 103 -9.73 6.71 -5.56
C TYR A 103 -9.36 5.96 -4.28
N ALA A 104 -10.36 5.48 -3.52
CA ALA A 104 -10.13 4.72 -2.31
C ALA A 104 -9.27 3.47 -2.58
N LEU A 105 -9.62 2.69 -3.60
CA LEU A 105 -8.86 1.52 -4.00
C LEU A 105 -7.42 1.85 -4.40
N ALA A 106 -7.21 2.96 -5.11
CA ALA A 106 -5.88 3.43 -5.51
C ALA A 106 -5.02 3.82 -4.30
N VAL A 107 -5.56 4.54 -3.32
CA VAL A 107 -4.84 4.87 -2.09
C VAL A 107 -4.41 3.62 -1.33
N PHE A 108 -5.26 2.59 -1.29
CA PHE A 108 -4.88 1.32 -0.67
C PHE A 108 -3.75 0.59 -1.42
N GLU A 109 -3.70 0.66 -2.76
CA GLU A 109 -2.56 0.11 -3.51
C GLU A 109 -1.25 0.83 -3.14
N LEU A 110 -1.29 2.16 -3.00
CA LEU A 110 -0.13 2.94 -2.56
C LEU A 110 0.27 2.58 -1.12
N ALA A 111 -0.69 2.42 -0.20
CA ALA A 111 -0.41 2.04 1.18
C ALA A 111 0.21 0.63 1.29
N ILE A 112 -0.27 -0.30 0.47
CA ILE A 112 0.31 -1.64 0.36
C ILE A 112 1.76 -1.57 -0.15
N ALA A 113 2.03 -0.75 -1.15
CA ALA A 113 3.39 -0.56 -1.69
C ALA A 113 4.32 0.07 -0.66
N ALA A 114 3.86 1.09 0.07
CA ALA A 114 4.62 1.69 1.16
C ALA A 114 4.94 0.69 2.27
N ALA A 115 4.04 -0.26 2.57
CA ALA A 115 4.31 -1.33 3.52
C ALA A 115 5.38 -2.32 3.01
N ASP A 116 5.36 -2.64 1.70
CA ASP A 116 6.41 -3.46 1.09
C ASP A 116 7.78 -2.73 1.11
N GLU A 117 7.81 -1.43 0.79
CA GLU A 117 9.03 -0.60 0.87
C GLU A 117 9.57 -0.49 2.30
N ALA A 118 8.69 -0.29 3.29
CA ALA A 118 9.08 -0.26 4.70
C ALA A 118 9.69 -1.60 5.16
N ALA A 119 9.15 -2.73 4.68
CA ALA A 119 9.72 -4.04 4.94
C ALA A 119 11.12 -4.20 4.34
N GLN A 120 11.33 -3.73 3.10
CA GLN A 120 12.65 -3.74 2.47
C GLN A 120 13.65 -2.91 3.27
N ALA A 121 13.31 -1.66 3.61
CA ALA A 121 14.18 -0.76 4.35
C ALA A 121 14.56 -1.31 5.73
N ALA A 122 13.64 -1.98 6.42
CA ALA A 122 13.92 -2.63 7.70
C ALA A 122 14.92 -3.79 7.53
N LEU A 123 14.72 -4.66 6.53
CA LEU A 123 15.64 -5.75 6.24
C LEU A 123 17.04 -5.24 5.85
N GLU A 124 17.13 -4.14 5.10
CA GLU A 124 18.40 -3.53 4.70
C GLU A 124 19.16 -3.00 5.92
N ALA A 125 18.44 -2.32 6.83
CA ALA A 125 19.01 -1.85 8.08
C ALA A 125 19.53 -3.01 8.97
N LEU A 126 18.85 -4.15 8.96
CA LEU A 126 19.27 -5.35 9.70
C LEU A 126 20.56 -5.94 9.13
N LEU A 127 20.65 -6.10 7.80
CA LEU A 127 21.88 -6.57 7.14
C LEU A 127 23.05 -5.64 7.44
N ALA A 128 22.85 -4.33 7.26
CA ALA A 128 23.87 -3.32 7.53
C ALA A 128 24.37 -3.35 8.98
N ARG A 129 23.47 -3.58 9.95
CA ARG A 129 23.86 -3.73 11.36
C ARG A 129 24.71 -4.98 11.59
N ARG A 130 24.34 -6.12 10.98
CA ARG A 130 25.09 -7.38 11.11
C ARG A 130 26.49 -7.25 10.50
N ASP A 131 26.61 -6.61 9.35
CA ASP A 131 27.91 -6.33 8.71
C ASP A 131 28.81 -5.49 9.62
N ALA A 132 28.26 -4.43 10.22
CA ALA A 132 28.98 -3.59 11.17
C ALA A 132 29.42 -4.37 12.42
N THR A 133 28.57 -5.25 12.96
CA THR A 133 28.90 -6.10 14.12
C THR A 133 29.97 -7.13 13.77
N ALA A 134 29.90 -7.76 12.59
CA ALA A 134 30.90 -8.72 12.13
C ALA A 134 32.28 -8.06 11.96
N ALA A 135 32.33 -6.85 11.39
CA ALA A 135 33.57 -6.09 11.24
C ALA A 135 34.18 -5.62 12.57
N ALA A 136 33.36 -5.48 13.63
CA ALA A 136 33.83 -5.09 14.97
C ALA A 136 34.45 -6.25 15.77
N LEU A 137 34.28 -7.50 15.33
CA LEU A 137 34.89 -8.66 15.97
C LEU A 137 36.34 -8.84 15.50
N PRO A 138 37.30 -9.14 16.40
CA PRO A 138 38.67 -9.39 16.01
C PRO A 138 38.76 -10.61 15.08
N PRO A 139 39.69 -10.60 14.08
CA PRO A 139 39.90 -11.74 13.22
C PRO A 139 40.29 -12.97 14.06
N ARG A 140 39.61 -14.10 13.81
CA ARG A 140 39.96 -15.41 14.40
C ARG A 140 41.23 -15.97 13.79
#